data_AF-A0A7Y1QMV8-F1
#
_entry.id   AF-A0A7Y1QMV8-F1
#
_cell.length_a   1.000
_cell.length_b   1.000
_cell.length_c   1.000
_cell.angle_alpha   90.00
_cell.angle_beta   90.00
_cell.angle_gamma   90.00
#
_symmetry.space_group_name_H-M   'P 1'
#
loop_
_entity.id
_entity.type
_entity.pdbx_description
1 polymer ?
#
loop_
_entity_poly.entity_id
_entity_poly.type
_entity_poly.pdbx_seq_one_letter_code
_entity_poly.pdbx_strand_id
1 'polypeptide(L)' 'MINLAHDALSSEEINDLSDAVANQIQDIWDYCRNEEGTGERVERLEALNTKLHALQAQRR' A
#
# COMPACT_ATOMS: atom_id res chain seq x y z
N MET A 1 14.52 -29.39 8.78
CA MET A 1 13.96 -28.57 7.69
C MET A 1 13.40 -27.31 8.32
N ILE A 2 14.01 -26.15 8.06
CA ILE A 2 13.44 -24.87 8.49
C ILE A 2 12.27 -24.60 7.56
N ASN A 3 11.05 -24.68 8.09
CA ASN A 3 9.84 -24.40 7.33
C ASN A 3 9.76 -22.89 7.14
N LEU A 4 10.30 -22.38 6.04
CA LEU A 4 10.17 -20.98 5.60
C LEU A 4 8.76 -20.73 5.04
N ALA A 5 7.72 -21.19 5.74
CA ALA A 5 6.40 -20.57 5.63
C ALA A 5 6.53 -19.19 6.28
N HIS A 6 7.25 -18.30 5.62
CA HIS A 6 7.47 -16.92 6.02
C HIS A 6 6.10 -16.24 5.87
N ASP A 7 5.38 -16.20 6.98
CA ASP A 7 4.13 -15.52 7.28
C ASP A 7 3.53 -14.76 6.09
N ALA A 8 2.65 -15.44 5.34
CA ALA A 8 1.78 -14.73 4.41
C ALA A 8 0.92 -13.78 5.24
N LEU A 9 1.04 -12.47 4.99
CA LEU A 9 0.19 -11.44 5.60
C LEU A 9 -1.25 -11.91 5.62
N SER A 10 -1.96 -11.74 6.72
CA SER A 10 -3.40 -11.98 6.85
C SER A 10 -4.21 -10.98 6.02
N SER A 11 -5.51 -11.26 5.85
CA SER A 11 -6.41 -10.31 5.17
C SER A 11 -6.59 -9.00 5.95
N GLU A 12 -6.50 -9.05 7.29
CA GLU A 12 -6.53 -7.86 8.14
C GLU A 12 -5.28 -7.01 7.94
N GLU A 13 -4.09 -7.62 7.97
CA GLU A 13 -2.83 -6.91 7.71
C GLU A 13 -2.78 -6.29 6.31
N ILE A 14 -3.39 -6.92 5.29
CA ILE A 14 -3.50 -6.33 3.95
C ILE A 14 -4.42 -5.11 3.94
N ASN A 15 -5.51 -5.12 4.72
CA ASN A 15 -6.40 -3.96 4.82
C ASN A 15 -5.71 -2.81 5.55
N ASP A 16 -5.03 -3.10 6.67
CA ASP A 16 -4.30 -2.10 7.43
C ASP A 16 -3.20 -1.44 6.58
N LEU A 17 -2.50 -2.22 5.76
CA LEU A 17 -1.54 -1.68 4.80
C LEU A 17 -2.19 -0.82 3.73
N SER A 18 -3.38 -1.19 3.25
CA SER A 18 -4.12 -0.42 2.26
C SER A 18 -4.54 0.95 2.82
N ASP A 19 -5.05 0.95 4.05
CA ASP A 19 -5.44 2.19 4.76
C ASP A 19 -4.21 3.06 5.05
N ALA A 20 -3.09 2.45 5.47
CA ALA A 20 -1.85 3.17 5.71
C ALA A 20 -1.31 3.84 4.42
N VAL A 21 -1.36 3.14 3.28
CA VAL A 21 -0.95 3.70 1.98
C VAL A 21 -1.87 4.84 1.56
N ALA A 22 -3.19 4.69 1.75
CA ALA A 22 -4.16 5.75 1.44
C ALA A 22 -3.91 7.01 2.28
N ASN A 23 -3.66 6.84 3.59
CA ASN A 23 -3.31 7.95 4.48
C ASN A 23 -2.01 8.63 4.05
N GLN A 24 -0.99 7.85 3.66
CA GLN A 24 0.27 8.42 3.20
C GLN A 24 0.13 9.21 1.89
N ILE A 25 -0.74 8.77 0.97
CA ILE A 25 -1.07 9.54 -0.24
C ILE A 25 -1.70 10.89 0.15
N GLN A 26 -2.64 10.87 1.10
CA GLN A 26 -3.29 12.08 1.59
C GLN A 26 -2.27 13.03 2.24
N ASP A 27 -1.39 12.53 3.11
CA ASP A 27 -0.32 13.32 3.73
C ASP A 27 0.60 13.97 2.69
N ILE A 28 0.95 13.24 1.62
CA ILE A 28 1.76 13.80 0.52
C ILE A 28 1.01 14.93 -0.19
N TRP A 29 -0.29 14.79 -0.41
CA TRP A 29 -1.11 15.87 -0.99
C TRP A 29 -1.25 17.08 -0.07
N ASP A 30 -1.30 16.87 1.24
CA ASP A 30 -1.48 17.95 2.21
C ASP A 30 -0.17 18.72 2.47
N TYR A 31 0.96 18.02 2.52
CA TYR A 31 2.25 18.60 2.93
C TYR A 31 3.26 18.79 1.80
N CYS A 32 3.23 17.97 0.75
CA CYS A 32 4.27 17.93 -0.27
C CYS A 32 3.77 18.29 -1.69
N ARG A 33 2.52 18.78 -1.85
CA ARG A 33 1.87 18.98 -3.16
C ARG A 33 2.70 19.66 -4.24
N ASN A 34 3.52 20.64 -3.84
CA ASN A 34 4.30 21.47 -4.77
C ASN A 34 5.78 21.08 -4.83
N GLU A 35 6.18 20.02 -4.13
CA GLU A 35 7.54 19.49 -4.20
C GLU A 35 7.75 18.74 -5.52
N GLU A 36 8.98 18.84 -6.06
CA GLU A 36 9.38 18.07 -7.22
C GLU A 36 9.30 16.57 -6.95
N GLY A 37 8.74 15.80 -7.89
CA GLY A 37 8.58 14.35 -7.76
C GLY A 37 7.39 13.89 -6.91
N THR A 38 6.57 14.81 -6.38
CA THR A 38 5.34 14.44 -5.63
C THR A 38 4.37 13.61 -6.48
N GLY A 39 4.18 13.96 -7.75
CA GLY A 39 3.34 13.18 -8.66
C GLY A 39 3.80 11.73 -8.80
N GLU A 40 5.09 11.51 -9.09
CA GLU A 40 5.66 10.16 -9.22
C GLU A 40 5.57 9.35 -7.91
N ARG A 41 5.75 10.01 -6.76
CA ARG A 41 5.58 9.37 -5.45
C ARG A 41 4.14 8.91 -5.21
N VAL A 42 3.16 9.77 -5.52
CA VAL A 42 1.73 9.43 -5.42
C VAL A 42 1.39 8.28 -6.36
N GLU A 43 1.80 8.34 -7.64
CA GLU A 43 1.53 7.28 -8.62
C GLU A 43 2.07 5.91 -8.16
N ARG A 44 3.28 5.89 -7.58
CA ARG A 44 3.85 4.64 -7.04
C ARG A 44 3.06 4.09 -5.86
N LEU A 45 2.52 4.95 -5.01
CA LEU A 45 1.70 4.55 -3.86
C LEU A 45 0.30 4.09 -4.31
N GLU A 46 -0.32 4.75 -5.28
CA GLU A 46 -1.58 4.32 -5.88
C GLU A 46 -1.44 2.95 -6.56
N ALA A 47 -0.33 2.73 -7.28
CA ALA A 47 0.00 1.44 -7.86
C ALA A 47 0.21 0.35 -6.80
N LEU A 48 0.83 0.69 -5.66
CA LEU A 48 0.95 -0.22 -4.52
C LEU A 48 -0.42 -0.56 -3.92
N ASN A 49 -1.27 0.43 -3.69
CA ASN A 49 -2.59 0.23 -3.12
C ASN A 49 -3.48 -0.64 -4.03
N THR A 50 -3.38 -0.45 -5.34
CA THR A 50 -4.03 -1.30 -6.34
C THR A 50 -3.59 -2.78 -6.21
N LYS A 51 -2.30 -3.04 -5.96
CA LYS A 51 -1.80 -4.40 -5.74
C LYS A 51 -2.32 -5.00 -4.44
N LEU A 52 -2.45 -4.21 -3.37
CA LEU A 52 -3.03 -4.65 -2.10
C LEU A 52 -4.50 -5.06 -2.28
N HIS A 53 -5.30 -4.25 -2.98
CA HIS A 53 -6.69 -4.61 -3.30
C HIS A 53 -6.78 -5.88 -4.17
N ALA A 54 -5.88 -6.06 -5.14
CA ALA A 54 -5.83 -7.27 -5.94
C ALA A 54 -5.51 -8.52 -5.09
N LEU A 55 -4.54 -8.41 -4.16
CA LEU A 55 -4.22 -9.48 -3.21
C LEU A 55 -5.39 -9.80 -2.28
N GLN A 56 -6.11 -8.78 -1.82
CA GLN A 56 -7.30 -8.96 -0.99
C GLN A 56 -8.43 -9.66 -1.76
N ALA A 57 -8.65 -9.26 -3.02
CA ALA A 57 -9.68 -9.86 -3.87
C ALA A 57 -9.42 -11.35 -4.17
N GLN A 58 -8.16 -11.75 -4.29
CA GLN A 58 -7.75 -13.15 -4.50
C GLN A 58 -8.00 -14.06 -3.28
N ARG A 59 -8.30 -13.48 -2.11
CA ARG A 59 -8.47 -14.18 -0.83
C ARG A 59 -9.93 -14.30 -0.37
N ARG A 60 -10.87 -13.84 -1.20
CA ARG A 60 -12.30 -14.02 -1.02
C ARG A 60 -12.75 -15.31 -1.69
#